data_AF-A0A9E3N677-F1
#
_entry.id   AF-A0A9E3N677-F1
#
_cell.length_a   1.000
_cell.length_b   1.000
_cell.length_c   1.000
_cell.angle_alpha   90.00
_cell.angle_beta   90.00
_cell.angle_gamma   90.00
#
_symmetry.space_group_name_H-M   'P 1'
#
loop_
_entity.id
_entity.type
_entity.pdbx_description
1 polymer ?
#
loop_
_entity_poly.entity_id
_entity_poly.type
_entity_poly.pdbx_seq_one_letter_code
_entity_poly.pdbx_strand_id
1 'polypeptide(L)'
;MLIRKNPNGIDLPFPSEITPREVYEGRRAFLARVAATAVAGSSLWEMATREALAQGAVQKLPATRNPAFSTNEKQTPFEDATHYNNFYEFGTDKSDPAANANTLRTRPWTVQIEGEVKKPMTLDLDRLVKLAPLEERIYRLRCVEGWSMVIPWVGYSLSNLIKQVEPTGNA
;
A
#
# COMPACT_ATOMS: atom_id res chain seq x y z
N MET A 1 -9.59 -27.14 -17.16
CA MET A 1 -8.49 -28.11 -17.40
C MET A 1 -9.10 -29.50 -17.41
N LEU A 2 -9.28 -30.08 -18.59
CA LEU A 2 -9.90 -31.41 -18.76
C LEU A 2 -8.82 -32.47 -18.57
N ILE A 3 -8.81 -33.16 -17.44
CA ILE A 3 -7.95 -34.33 -17.23
C ILE A 3 -8.58 -35.49 -18.00
N ARG A 4 -8.00 -35.84 -19.16
CA ARG A 4 -8.43 -37.00 -19.95
C ARG A 4 -7.87 -38.26 -19.30
N LYS A 5 -8.75 -39.17 -18.86
CA LYS A 5 -8.33 -40.49 -18.35
C LYS A 5 -8.16 -41.46 -19.51
N ASN A 6 -7.03 -42.16 -19.53
CA ASN A 6 -6.65 -43.11 -20.58
C ASN A 6 -7.47 -44.42 -20.47
N PRO A 7 -8.13 -44.91 -21.54
CA PRO A 7 -8.98 -46.12 -21.50
C PRO A 7 -8.25 -47.42 -21.14
N ASN A 8 -6.92 -47.44 -21.17
CA ASN A 8 -6.12 -48.65 -20.91
C ASN A 8 -5.57 -48.74 -19.47
N GLY A 9 -5.97 -47.83 -18.57
CA GLY A 9 -5.63 -47.91 -17.14
C GLY A 9 -4.16 -47.68 -16.78
N ILE A 10 -3.32 -47.29 -17.75
CA ILE A 10 -1.91 -46.96 -17.54
C ILE A 10 -1.74 -45.44 -17.70
N ASP A 11 -1.29 -44.79 -16.63
CA ASP A 11 -1.04 -43.35 -16.57
C ASP A 11 0.36 -43.01 -17.12
N LEU A 12 0.63 -43.45 -18.35
CA LEU A 12 1.83 -43.09 -19.10
C LEU A 12 1.42 -42.15 -20.24
N PRO A 13 2.06 -40.98 -20.38
CA PRO A 13 1.74 -40.02 -21.43
C PRO A 13 2.07 -40.63 -22.80
N PHE A 14 1.24 -40.34 -23.80
CA PHE A 14 1.56 -40.73 -25.17
C PHE A 14 2.84 -40.01 -25.62
N PRO A 15 3.66 -40.59 -26.54
CA PRO A 15 4.85 -39.92 -27.06
C PRO A 15 4.59 -38.51 -27.62
N SER A 16 3.37 -38.25 -28.13
CA SER A 16 2.92 -36.94 -28.60
C SER A 16 2.64 -35.91 -27.48
N GLU A 17 2.51 -36.37 -26.24
CA GLU A 17 2.31 -35.53 -25.04
C GLU A 17 3.63 -35.25 -24.31
N ILE A 18 4.67 -36.00 -24.63
CA ILE A 18 6.03 -35.78 -24.12
C ILE A 18 6.67 -34.70 -24.98
N THR A 19 7.08 -33.59 -24.35
CA THR A 19 7.80 -32.52 -25.05
C THR A 19 9.09 -33.08 -25.66
N PRO A 20 9.34 -32.90 -26.98
CA PRO A 20 10.58 -33.32 -27.60
C PRO A 20 11.79 -32.69 -26.91
N ARG A 21 12.85 -33.48 -26.73
CA ARG A 21 14.06 -33.07 -26.01
C ARG A 21 14.65 -31.76 -26.54
N GLU A 22 14.70 -31.61 -27.86
CA GLU A 22 15.23 -30.43 -28.55
C GLU A 22 14.47 -29.15 -28.15
N VAL A 23 13.14 -29.25 -27.99
CA VAL A 23 12.29 -28.13 -27.57
C VAL A 23 12.54 -27.78 -26.10
N TYR A 24 12.71 -28.77 -25.23
CA TYR A 24 13.06 -28.55 -23.83
C TYR A 24 14.44 -27.89 -23.67
N GLU A 25 15.44 -28.41 -24.38
CA GLU A 25 16.81 -27.86 -24.36
C GLU A 25 16.85 -26.45 -24.95
N GLY A 26 16.12 -26.18 -26.04
CA GLY A 26 15.97 -24.85 -26.62
C GLY A 26 15.36 -23.83 -25.65
N ARG A 27 14.32 -24.20 -24.89
CA ARG A 27 13.72 -23.34 -23.86
C ARG A 27 14.70 -23.02 -22.73
N ARG A 28 15.50 -24.01 -22.29
CA ARG A 28 16.53 -23.78 -21.27
C ARG A 28 17.64 -22.86 -21.76
N ALA A 29 18.08 -23.02 -23.00
CA ALA A 29 19.06 -22.14 -23.61
C ALA A 29 18.55 -20.70 -23.73
N PHE A 30 17.28 -20.52 -24.11
CA PHE A 30 16.64 -19.20 -24.15
C PHE A 30 16.59 -18.53 -22.77
N LEU A 31 16.12 -19.24 -21.73
CA LEU A 31 16.04 -18.71 -20.36
C LEU A 31 17.43 -18.32 -19.82
N ALA A 32 18.46 -19.12 -20.10
CA ALA A 32 19.83 -18.81 -19.72
C ALA A 32 20.35 -17.52 -20.39
N ARG A 33 20.00 -17.31 -21.67
CA ARG A 33 20.37 -16.09 -22.42
C ARG A 33 19.65 -14.85 -21.90
N VAL A 34 18.35 -14.95 -21.57
CA VAL A 34 17.57 -13.84 -20.99
C VAL A 34 18.10 -13.46 -19.61
N ALA A 35 18.43 -14.44 -18.76
CA ALA A 35 19.03 -14.18 -17.45
C ALA A 35 20.39 -13.46 -17.56
N ALA A 36 21.23 -13.84 -18.53
CA ALA A 36 22.51 -13.18 -18.77
C ALA A 36 22.36 -11.71 -19.22
N THR A 37 21.33 -11.39 -20.01
CA THR A 37 21.03 -10.00 -20.41
C THR A 37 20.43 -9.15 -19.30
N ALA A 38 19.72 -9.75 -18.33
CA ALA A 38 19.12 -9.03 -17.20
C ALA A 38 20.17 -8.46 -16.23
N VAL A 39 21.32 -9.13 -16.07
CA VAL A 39 22.41 -8.68 -15.20
C VAL A 39 23.17 -7.47 -15.77
N ALA A 40 23.18 -7.29 -17.10
CA ALA A 40 23.82 -6.15 -17.75
C ALA A 40 22.93 -4.89 -17.78
N GLY A 41 21.60 -5.05 -17.71
CA GLY A 41 20.64 -3.94 -17.73
C GLY A 41 20.25 -3.38 -16.36
N SER A 42 20.50 -4.12 -15.28
CA SER A 42 20.08 -3.74 -13.92
C SER A 42 20.83 -2.54 -13.36
N SER A 43 22.10 -2.34 -13.73
CA SER A 43 22.92 -1.22 -13.23
C SER A 43 22.48 0.14 -13.79
N LEU A 44 21.89 0.17 -14.99
CA LEU A 44 21.37 1.41 -15.59
C LEU A 44 19.94 1.74 -15.08
N TRP A 45 19.16 0.72 -14.74
CA TRP A 45 17.81 0.90 -14.19
C TRP A 45 17.84 1.37 -12.73
N GLU A 46 18.76 0.88 -11.91
CA GLU A 46 18.97 1.37 -10.53
C GLU A 46 19.43 2.83 -10.47
N MET A 47 20.18 3.31 -11.48
CA MET A 47 20.66 4.70 -11.51
C MET A 47 19.57 5.66 -11.98
N ALA A 48 18.76 5.26 -12.96
CA ALA A 48 17.61 6.05 -13.45
C ALA A 48 16.45 6.13 -12.43
N THR A 49 16.27 5.13 -11.57
CA THR A 49 15.22 5.14 -10.53
C THR A 49 15.56 5.98 -9.30
N ARG A 50 16.84 6.25 -9.01
CA ARG A 50 17.25 7.12 -7.89
C ARG A 50 16.94 8.60 -8.11
N GLU A 51 16.99 9.09 -9.35
CA GLU A 51 16.71 10.50 -9.67
C GLU A 51 15.21 10.82 -9.72
N ALA A 52 14.34 9.84 -9.95
CA ALA A 52 12.89 10.04 -9.98
C ALA A 52 12.25 10.17 -8.58
N LEU A 53 12.87 9.61 -7.53
CA LEU A 53 12.36 9.63 -6.15
C LEU A 53 12.70 10.93 -5.37
N ALA A 54 13.47 11.86 -5.96
CA ALA A 54 13.88 13.09 -5.31
C ALA A 54 12.88 14.26 -5.46
N GLN A 55 11.81 14.08 -6.24
CA GLN A 55 10.80 15.14 -6.43
C GLN A 55 9.72 15.09 -5.34
N GLY A 56 10.03 15.76 -4.23
CA GLY A 56 9.06 16.13 -3.20
C GLY A 56 9.44 15.60 -1.82
N ALA A 57 10.39 16.25 -1.16
CA ALA A 57 10.63 16.02 0.26
C ALA A 57 9.33 16.29 1.03
N VAL A 58 8.64 15.22 1.43
CA VAL A 58 7.46 15.28 2.31
C VAL A 58 7.92 15.95 3.60
N GLN A 59 7.46 17.17 3.87
CA GLN A 59 7.74 17.81 5.15
C GLN A 59 7.14 16.95 6.26
N LYS A 60 8.02 16.39 7.10
CA LYS A 60 7.60 15.62 8.27
C LYS A 60 6.81 16.56 9.19
N LEU A 61 5.58 16.16 9.52
CA LEU A 61 4.77 16.90 10.48
C LEU A 61 5.45 16.90 11.85
N PRO A 62 5.52 18.05 12.55
CA PRO A 62 6.08 18.10 13.89
C PRO A 62 5.13 17.38 14.85
N ALA A 63 5.55 16.22 15.36
CA ALA A 63 4.76 15.40 16.25
C ALA A 63 5.62 14.78 17.35
N THR A 64 5.06 14.66 18.55
CA THR A 64 5.73 14.04 19.70
C THR A 64 5.26 12.61 19.85
N ARG A 65 6.18 11.66 20.04
CA ARG A 65 5.81 10.26 20.28
C ARG A 65 5.03 10.13 21.58
N ASN A 66 3.86 9.48 21.50
CA ASN A 66 3.05 9.19 22.68
C ASN A 66 3.44 7.81 23.26
N PRO A 67 4.08 7.74 24.44
CA PRO A 67 4.52 6.47 25.02
C PRO A 67 3.36 5.55 25.42
N ALA A 68 2.17 6.10 25.69
CA ALA A 68 0.97 5.31 26.01
C ALA A 68 0.39 4.58 24.79
N PHE A 69 0.70 5.05 23.58
CA PHE A 69 0.20 4.50 22.32
C PHE A 69 1.34 4.06 21.41
N SER A 70 2.13 3.11 21.90
CA SER A 70 3.31 2.60 21.21
C SER A 70 3.46 1.09 21.42
N THR A 71 4.21 0.45 20.52
CA THR A 71 4.69 -0.94 20.65
C THR A 71 6.20 -1.00 20.42
N ASN A 72 6.82 -2.11 20.85
CA ASN A 72 8.23 -2.45 20.58
C ASN A 72 8.37 -3.42 19.39
N GLU A 73 7.28 -3.77 18.72
CA GLU A 73 7.33 -4.58 17.51
C GLU A 73 8.08 -3.88 16.38
N LYS A 74 8.66 -4.70 15.51
CA LYS A 74 9.31 -4.23 14.29
C LYS A 74 8.30 -3.45 13.44
N GLN A 75 8.63 -2.20 13.13
CA GLN A 75 7.86 -1.39 12.21
C GLN A 75 7.89 -1.98 10.80
N THR A 76 6.76 -1.89 10.11
CA THR A 76 6.69 -2.26 8.69
C THR A 76 7.59 -1.32 7.89
N PRO A 77 8.37 -1.84 6.92
CA PRO A 77 9.13 -1.00 6.00
C PRO A 77 8.26 0.09 5.37
N PHE A 78 8.83 1.29 5.21
CA PHE A 78 8.10 2.42 4.66
C PHE A 78 7.55 2.16 3.26
N GLU A 79 8.32 1.45 2.42
CA GLU A 79 7.92 1.04 1.08
C GLU A 79 6.63 0.20 1.11
N ASP A 80 6.60 -0.87 1.92
CA ASP A 80 5.41 -1.71 2.08
C ASP A 80 4.20 -0.89 2.57
N ALA A 81 4.40 0.00 3.55
CA ALA A 81 3.33 0.83 4.11
C ALA A 81 2.75 1.82 3.09
N THR A 82 3.51 2.20 2.06
CA THR A 82 3.13 3.19 1.04
C THR A 82 2.82 2.61 -0.34
N HIS A 83 3.08 1.31 -0.56
CA HIS A 83 2.91 0.65 -1.86
C HIS A 83 2.09 -0.65 -1.81
N TYR A 84 1.73 -1.14 -0.62
CA TYR A 84 0.80 -2.27 -0.46
C TYR A 84 -0.49 -1.78 0.21
N ASN A 85 -1.39 -1.23 -0.61
CA ASN A 85 -2.54 -0.47 -0.11
C ASN A 85 -3.86 -0.99 -0.67
N ASN A 86 -4.94 -0.73 0.08
CA ASN A 86 -6.30 -0.86 -0.42
C ASN A 86 -6.88 0.55 -0.54
N PHE A 87 -7.03 1.02 -1.77
CA PHE A 87 -7.70 2.29 -2.08
C PHE A 87 -8.40 2.15 -3.44
N TYR A 88 -9.65 1.69 -3.43
CA TYR A 88 -10.34 1.16 -4.61
C TYR A 88 -10.61 2.22 -5.68
N GLU A 89 -10.74 3.47 -5.26
CA GLU A 89 -10.84 4.65 -6.12
C GLU A 89 -9.65 4.79 -7.07
N PHE A 90 -8.52 4.13 -6.77
CA PHE A 90 -7.29 4.13 -7.56
C PHE A 90 -6.93 2.76 -8.14
N GLY A 91 -7.82 1.76 -8.05
CA GLY A 91 -7.62 0.40 -8.57
C GLY A 91 -7.78 -0.69 -7.51
N THR A 92 -7.84 -1.95 -7.95
CA THR A 92 -8.13 -3.10 -7.08
C THR A 92 -6.90 -3.90 -6.70
N ASP A 93 -5.81 -3.79 -7.46
CA ASP A 93 -4.55 -4.44 -7.10
C ASP A 93 -3.81 -3.62 -6.03
N LYS A 94 -3.03 -4.30 -5.19
CA LYS A 94 -2.37 -3.69 -4.02
C LYS A 94 -1.40 -2.56 -4.37
N SER A 95 -0.85 -2.59 -5.58
CA SER A 95 0.07 -1.59 -6.12
C SER A 95 -0.63 -0.43 -6.84
N ASP A 96 -1.90 -0.59 -7.23
CA ASP A 96 -2.61 0.42 -8.03
C ASP A 96 -2.72 1.77 -7.30
N PRO A 97 -3.01 1.83 -5.99
CA PRO A 97 -3.04 3.10 -5.28
C PRO A 97 -1.74 3.89 -5.39
N ALA A 98 -0.59 3.23 -5.24
CA ALA A 98 0.70 3.90 -5.33
C ALA A 98 1.01 4.41 -6.75
N ALA A 99 0.54 3.68 -7.78
CA ALA A 99 0.72 4.09 -9.17
C ALA A 99 -0.20 5.25 -9.60
N ASN A 100 -1.40 5.34 -9.01
CA ASN A 100 -2.48 6.20 -9.54
C ASN A 100 -2.92 7.35 -8.61
N ALA A 101 -2.61 7.29 -7.30
CA ALA A 101 -3.07 8.28 -6.32
C ALA A 101 -2.44 9.67 -6.48
N ASN A 102 -1.37 9.80 -7.28
CA ASN A 102 -0.77 11.08 -7.65
C ASN A 102 -1.73 12.02 -8.40
N THR A 103 -2.84 11.49 -8.92
CA THR A 103 -3.91 12.27 -9.56
C THR A 103 -4.81 13.00 -8.55
N LEU A 104 -4.80 12.59 -7.28
CA LEU A 104 -5.60 13.19 -6.22
C LEU A 104 -5.02 14.56 -5.79
N ARG A 105 -5.82 15.61 -5.93
CA ARG A 105 -5.50 16.92 -5.38
C ARG A 105 -5.88 16.97 -3.90
N THR A 106 -4.90 16.79 -3.02
CA THR A 106 -5.08 16.83 -1.56
C THR A 106 -5.05 18.25 -0.99
N ARG A 107 -4.75 19.26 -1.81
CA ARG A 107 -4.75 20.68 -1.45
C ARG A 107 -5.23 21.54 -2.63
N PRO A 108 -6.14 22.51 -2.41
CA PRO A 108 -6.91 22.75 -1.17
C PRO A 108 -7.84 21.58 -0.85
N TRP A 109 -8.15 21.36 0.43
CA TRP A 109 -9.09 20.33 0.87
C TRP A 109 -9.97 20.86 2.00
N THR A 110 -11.22 20.44 2.00
CA THR A 110 -12.25 20.90 2.93
C THR A 110 -12.92 19.70 3.57
N VAL A 111 -13.06 19.74 4.90
CA VAL A 111 -13.74 18.72 5.71
C VAL A 111 -14.95 19.37 6.36
N GLN A 112 -16.12 18.81 6.10
CA GLN A 112 -17.39 19.22 6.72
C GLN A 112 -17.72 18.25 7.86
N ILE A 113 -18.08 18.80 9.01
CA ILE A 113 -18.54 18.06 10.18
C ILE A 113 -19.99 18.48 10.44
N GLU A 114 -20.89 17.52 10.25
CA GLU A 114 -22.35 17.71 10.20
C GLU A 114 -23.06 16.58 10.97
N GLY A 115 -24.40 16.57 10.96
CA GLY A 115 -25.22 15.55 11.63
C GLY A 115 -25.70 15.98 13.01
N GLU A 116 -25.72 15.05 13.96
CA GLU A 116 -26.19 15.24 15.35
C GLU A 116 -25.17 16.02 16.21
N VAL A 117 -24.92 17.26 15.82
CA VAL A 117 -23.99 18.18 16.48
C VAL A 117 -24.64 19.54 16.69
N LYS A 118 -24.30 20.22 17.78
CA LYS A 118 -24.82 21.57 18.05
C LYS A 118 -24.10 22.64 17.24
N LYS A 119 -22.86 22.37 16.84
CA LYS A 119 -21.98 23.30 16.13
C LYS A 119 -21.41 22.64 14.88
N PRO A 120 -22.21 22.50 13.81
CA PRO A 120 -21.69 22.03 12.52
C PRO A 120 -20.58 22.98 12.05
N MET A 121 -19.54 22.43 11.42
CA MET A 121 -18.39 23.24 11.02
C MET A 121 -17.75 22.73 9.74
N THR A 122 -17.07 23.65 9.05
CA THR A 122 -16.26 23.34 7.87
C THR A 122 -14.84 23.82 8.12
N LEU A 123 -13.87 22.92 7.94
CA LEU A 123 -12.45 23.19 8.14
C LEU A 123 -11.70 22.96 6.83
N ASP A 124 -10.81 23.87 6.49
CA ASP A 124 -9.74 23.56 5.54
C ASP A 124 -8.69 22.64 6.21
N LEU A 125 -7.84 22.02 5.38
CA LEU A 125 -6.82 21.10 5.85
C LEU A 125 -5.80 21.75 6.81
N ASP A 126 -5.46 23.02 6.63
CA ASP A 126 -4.46 23.70 7.47
C ASP A 126 -4.99 24.00 8.87
N ARG A 127 -6.27 24.36 8.98
CA ARG A 127 -6.97 24.51 10.25
C ARG A 127 -7.17 23.16 10.93
N LEU A 128 -7.49 22.12 10.16
CA LEU A 128 -7.66 20.76 10.71
C LEU A 128 -6.36 20.28 11.34
N VAL A 129 -5.23 20.35 10.63
CA VAL A 129 -3.92 19.91 11.15
C VAL A 129 -3.47 20.69 12.39
N LYS A 130 -3.90 21.95 12.54
CA LYS A 130 -3.56 22.83 13.67
C LYS A 130 -4.56 22.79 14.82
N LEU A 131 -5.62 21.99 14.73
CA LEU A 131 -6.71 21.99 15.72
C LEU A 131 -6.24 21.52 17.11
N ALA A 132 -5.27 20.62 17.15
CA ALA A 132 -4.67 20.10 18.38
C ALA A 132 -3.20 19.70 18.15
N PRO A 133 -2.39 19.56 19.21
CA PRO A 133 -1.01 19.09 19.08
C PRO A 133 -0.96 17.71 18.43
N LEU A 134 -0.08 17.55 17.44
CA LEU A 134 0.14 16.28 16.78
C LEU A 134 1.02 15.36 17.63
N GLU A 135 0.69 14.08 17.61
CA GLU A 135 1.40 13.01 18.28
C GLU A 135 1.67 11.86 17.31
N GLU A 136 2.79 11.17 17.52
CA GLU A 136 3.10 9.92 16.83
C GLU A 136 2.60 8.75 17.69
N ARG A 137 1.78 7.89 17.08
CA ARG A 137 1.25 6.66 17.69
C ARG A 137 1.64 5.47 16.83
N ILE A 138 2.31 4.49 17.43
CA ILE A 138 2.75 3.28 16.71
C ILE A 138 1.68 2.21 16.90
N TYR A 139 0.92 1.94 15.84
CA TYR A 139 -0.22 1.02 15.86
C TYR A 139 -0.07 -0.14 14.89
N ARG A 140 -0.74 -1.24 15.23
CA ARG A 140 -0.95 -2.37 14.33
C ARG A 140 -2.17 -2.07 13.45
N LEU A 141 -1.97 -1.94 12.15
CA LEU A 141 -3.04 -1.96 11.17
C LEU A 141 -3.33 -3.41 10.81
N ARG A 142 -4.58 -3.84 10.91
CA ARG A 142 -5.02 -5.19 10.57
C ARG A 142 -6.04 -5.11 9.45
N CYS A 143 -5.66 -5.58 8.27
CA CYS A 143 -6.62 -5.74 7.18
C CYS A 143 -7.46 -7.00 7.40
N VAL A 144 -8.74 -6.94 7.00
CA VAL A 144 -9.66 -8.09 7.03
C VAL A 144 -9.21 -9.22 6.10
N GLU A 145 -8.42 -8.91 5.06
CA GLU A 145 -7.93 -9.85 4.06
C GLU A 145 -6.81 -10.79 4.55
N GLY A 146 -6.39 -10.71 5.81
CA GLY A 146 -5.40 -11.65 6.33
C GLY A 146 -3.99 -11.09 6.52
N TRP A 147 -3.68 -9.86 6.10
CA TRP A 147 -2.39 -9.20 6.37
C TRP A 147 -2.47 -8.08 7.43
N SER A 148 -1.29 -7.64 7.92
CA SER A 148 -1.16 -6.57 8.91
C SER A 148 0.14 -5.80 8.77
N MET A 149 0.18 -4.59 9.33
CA MET A 149 1.35 -3.72 9.37
C MET A 149 1.52 -3.06 10.75
N VAL A 150 2.73 -2.63 11.08
CA VAL A 150 3.02 -1.79 12.26
C VAL A 150 3.46 -0.42 11.76
N ILE A 151 2.63 0.60 11.95
CA ILE A 151 2.78 1.91 11.31
C ILE A 151 2.85 3.02 12.38
N PRO A 152 3.87 3.91 12.33
CA PRO A 152 3.95 5.12 13.16
C PRO A 152 3.07 6.23 12.58
N TRP A 153 1.78 6.23 12.93
CA TRP A 153 0.83 7.25 12.49
C TRP A 153 1.07 8.59 13.18
N VAL A 154 0.84 9.69 12.47
CA VAL A 154 0.88 11.06 13.02
C VAL A 154 -0.49 11.70 12.92
N GLY A 155 -0.98 12.25 14.02
CA GLY A 155 -2.29 12.90 14.08
C GLY A 155 -2.61 13.38 15.49
N TYR A 156 -3.89 13.59 15.78
CA TYR A 156 -4.39 13.79 17.15
C TYR A 156 -5.65 12.96 17.37
N SER A 157 -6.00 12.70 18.62
CA SER A 157 -7.25 11.98 18.95
C SER A 157 -8.48 12.68 18.37
N LEU A 158 -9.34 11.94 17.64
CA LEU A 158 -10.59 12.43 17.07
C LEU A 158 -11.48 13.15 18.11
N SER A 159 -11.39 12.75 19.39
CA SER A 159 -12.10 13.43 20.48
C SER A 159 -11.80 14.93 20.60
N ASN A 160 -10.61 15.39 20.17
CA ASN A 160 -10.31 16.83 20.12
C ASN A 160 -11.17 17.57 19.08
N LEU A 161 -11.46 16.94 17.94
CA LEU A 161 -12.38 17.47 16.93
C LEU A 161 -13.83 17.41 17.42
N ILE A 162 -14.25 16.25 17.96
CA ILE A 162 -15.63 16.04 18.44
C ILE A 162 -16.02 17.07 19.50
N LYS A 163 -15.11 17.43 20.42
CA LYS A 163 -15.35 18.45 21.44
C LYS A 163 -15.69 19.83 20.85
N GLN A 164 -15.21 20.17 19.65
CA GLN A 164 -15.47 21.46 19.01
C GLN A 164 -16.91 21.58 18.49
N VAL A 165 -17.49 20.44 18.08
CA VAL A 165 -18.80 20.40 17.42
C VAL A 165 -19.95 20.08 18.36
N GLU A 166 -19.65 19.63 19.58
CA GLU A 166 -20.61 19.34 20.65
C GLU A 166 -21.76 18.42 20.20
N PRO A 167 -21.54 17.09 20.14
CA PRO A 167 -22.58 16.14 19.79
C PRO A 167 -23.84 16.29 20.63
N THR A 168 -25.00 16.06 20.03
CA THR A 168 -26.27 15.99 20.76
C THR A 168 -26.39 14.65 21.50
N GLY A 169 -27.41 14.50 22.34
CA GLY A 169 -27.70 13.22 23.00
C GLY A 169 -28.26 12.13 22.06
N ASN A 170 -28.48 12.46 20.78
CA ASN A 170 -29.02 11.54 19.77
C ASN A 170 -27.94 11.01 18.81
N ALA A 171 -26.69 11.45 18.95
CA ALA A 171 -25.56 11.03 18.13
C ALA A 171 -25.12 9.58 18.40
#